data_AF-A0A136KIS3-F1
#
_entry.id   AF-A0A136KIS3-F1
#
_cell.length_a   1.000
_cell.length_b   1.000
_cell.length_c   1.000
_cell.angle_alpha   90.00
_cell.angle_beta   90.00
_cell.angle_gamma   90.00
#
_symmetry.space_group_name_H-M   'P 1'
#
loop_
_entity.id
_entity.type
_entity.pdbx_description
1 polymer ?
#
loop_
_entity_poly.entity_id
_entity_poly.type
_entity_poly.pdbx_seq_one_letter_code
_entity_poly.pdbx_strand_id
1 'polypeptide(L)' 'MTNTRAKGARAETLARDYIISLGYKIIERNYTIRGGEIDIIASDSNTIVFF' A
#
# COMPACT_ATOMS: atom_id res chain seq x y z
N MET A 1 19.41 -12.59 -14.08
CA MET A 1 18.02 -12.86 -13.62
C MET A 1 17.52 -11.61 -12.92
N THR A 2 16.58 -10.89 -13.52
CA THR A 2 16.03 -9.65 -12.97
C THR A 2 15.19 -10.00 -11.74
N ASN A 3 15.63 -9.59 -10.55
CA ASN A 3 14.95 -9.89 -9.29
C ASN A 3 13.70 -9.00 -9.16
N THR A 4 12.64 -9.38 -9.88
CA THR A 4 11.35 -8.69 -9.97
C THR A 4 10.66 -8.53 -8.62
N ARG A 5 10.86 -9.49 -7.71
CA ARG A 5 10.35 -9.43 -6.33
C ARG A 5 10.97 -8.29 -5.52
N ALA A 6 12.29 -8.13 -5.60
CA ALA A 6 12.99 -7.03 -4.93
C ALA A 6 12.60 -5.65 -5.47
N LYS A 7 12.25 -5.59 -6.77
CA LYS A 7 11.76 -4.36 -7.41
C LYS A 7 10.34 -4.00 -6.94
N GLY A 8 9.46 -4.99 -6.84
CA GLY A 8 8.09 -4.81 -6.32
C GLY A 8 8.08 -4.31 -4.87
N ALA A 9 8.82 -4.97 -3.98
CA ALA A 9 8.87 -4.57 -2.56
C ALA A 9 9.39 -3.13 -2.35
N ARG A 10 10.34 -2.69 -3.19
CA ARG A 10 10.84 -1.30 -3.15
C ARG A 10 9.79 -0.30 -3.61
N ALA A 11 9.07 -0.60 -4.69
CA ALA A 11 7.99 0.26 -5.18
C ALA A 11 6.87 0.39 -4.14
N GLU A 12 6.48 -0.70 -3.50
CA GLU A 12 5.45 -0.72 -2.46
C GLU A 12 5.89 0.08 -1.21
N THR A 13 7.16 0.00 -0.84
CA THR A 13 7.75 0.81 0.23
C THR A 13 7.70 2.30 -0.11
N LEU A 14 8.08 2.67 -1.33
CA LEU A 14 8.00 4.05 -1.82
C LEU A 14 6.55 4.56 -1.86
N ALA A 15 5.61 3.74 -2.30
CA ALA A 15 4.19 4.08 -2.32
C ALA A 15 3.67 4.36 -0.90
N ARG A 16 3.99 3.47 0.06
CA ARG A 16 3.67 3.67 1.47
C ARG A 16 4.24 4.99 1.99
N ASP A 17 5.53 5.23 1.78
CA ASP A 17 6.21 6.41 2.32
C ASP A 17 5.63 7.69 1.73
N TYR A 18 5.29 7.67 0.45
CA TYR A 18 4.61 8.78 -0.21
C TYR A 18 3.22 9.03 0.39
N ILE A 19 2.40 7.98 0.57
CA ILE A 19 1.06 8.07 1.17
C ILE A 19 1.15 8.64 2.59
N ILE A 20 2.10 8.17 3.41
CA ILE A 20 2.34 8.71 4.76
C ILE A 20 2.76 10.18 4.69
N SER A 21 3.62 10.56 3.75
CA SER A 21 4.07 11.95 3.57
C SER A 21 2.94 12.91 3.22
N LEU A 22 1.87 12.40 2.60
CA LEU A 22 0.64 13.15 2.31
C LEU A 22 -0.30 13.28 3.52
N GLY A 23 0.04 12.71 4.68
CA GLY A 23 -0.73 12.79 5.92
C GLY A 23 -1.70 11.63 6.15
N TYR A 24 -1.72 10.63 5.26
CA TYR A 24 -2.53 9.43 5.43
C TYR A 24 -1.93 8.52 6.50
N LYS A 25 -2.80 7.77 7.17
CA LYS A 25 -2.39 6.72 8.12
C LYS A 25 -2.62 5.36 7.49
N ILE A 26 -1.54 4.59 7.33
CA ILE A 26 -1.64 3.23 6.82
C ILE A 26 -2.40 2.36 7.84
N ILE A 27 -3.43 1.67 7.37
CA ILE A 27 -4.23 0.72 8.16
C ILE A 27 -3.71 -0.69 7.91
N GLU A 28 -3.57 -1.09 6.65
CA GLU A 28 -3.19 -2.45 6.26
C GLU A 28 -2.46 -2.46 4.92
N ARG A 29 -1.63 -3.46 4.66
CA ARG A 29 -0.91 -3.65 3.40
C ARG A 29 -1.02 -5.08 2.90
N ASN A 30 -0.97 -5.28 1.59
CA ASN A 30 -1.08 -6.59 0.94
C ASN A 30 -2.33 -7.36 1.42
N TYR A 31 -3.45 -6.65 1.53
CA TYR A 31 -4.69 -7.21 2.02
C TYR A 31 -5.27 -8.15 0.97
N THR A 32 -5.47 -9.41 1.33
CA THR A 32 -5.99 -10.43 0.41
C THR A 32 -7.29 -11.00 0.93
N ILE A 33 -8.28 -11.13 0.06
CA ILE A 33 -9.55 -11.81 0.32
C ILE A 33 -9.88 -12.73 -0.84
N ARG A 34 -10.82 -13.66 -0.65
CA ARG A 34 -11.22 -14.63 -1.69
C ARG A 34 -11.68 -14.00 -3.01
N GLY A 35 -12.03 -12.71 -3.02
CA GLY A 35 -12.49 -11.95 -4.19
C GLY A 35 -11.47 -10.99 -4.81
N GLY A 36 -10.25 -10.91 -4.28
CA GLY A 36 -9.22 -10.00 -4.79
C GLY A 36 -8.19 -9.59 -3.75
N GLU A 37 -7.31 -8.69 -4.16
CA GLU A 37 -6.26 -8.12 -3.33
C GLU A 37 -6.32 -6.59 -3.37
N ILE A 38 -5.87 -5.96 -2.30
CA ILE A 38 -5.70 -4.51 -2.18
C ILE A 38 -4.28 -4.27 -1.67
N ASP A 39 -3.52 -3.45 -2.39
CA ASP A 39 -2.12 -3.22 -2.08
C ASP A 39 -1.98 -2.44 -0.77
N ILE A 40 -2.68 -1.31 -0.63
CA ILE A 40 -2.61 -0.47 0.58
C ILE A 40 -4.00 0.03 0.97
N ILE A 41 -4.32 -0.10 2.26
CA ILE A 41 -5.50 0.51 2.89
C ILE A 41 -5.00 1.60 3.82
N ALA A 42 -5.52 2.82 3.70
CA ALA A 42 -5.16 3.94 4.56
C ALA A 42 -6.40 4.73 5.01
N SER A 43 -6.26 5.52 6.07
CA SER A 43 -7.22 6.55 6.45
C SER A 43 -6.71 7.94 6.15
N ASP A 44 -7.62 8.77 5.64
CA ASP A 44 -7.53 10.22 5.69
C ASP A 44 -8.71 10.73 6.52
N SER A 45 -8.41 11.14 7.75
CA SER A 45 -9.41 11.68 8.68
C SER A 45 -10.58 10.72 8.91
N ASN A 46 -11.74 10.97 8.29
CA ASN A 46 -12.95 10.15 8.42
C ASN A 46 -13.25 9.28 7.19
N THR A 47 -12.27 9.16 6.29
CA THR A 47 -12.37 8.43 5.02
C THR A 47 -11.38 7.28 5.00
N ILE A 48 -11.84 6.12 4.50
CA ILE A 48 -10.97 4.98 4.20
C ILE A 48 -10.68 4.99 2.70
N VAL A 49 -9.40 4.93 2.35
CA VAL A 49 -8.90 4.98 0.98
C VAL A 49 -8.17 3.67 0.66
N PHE A 50 -8.48 3.11 -0.51
CA PHE A 50 -7.90 1.89 -1.04
C PHE A 50 -7.04 2.27 -2.25
N PHE A 51 -5.75 1.92 -2.21
CA PHE A 51 -4.78 2.16 -3.28
C PHE A 51 -4.45 0.86 -3.99
#